data_AF-A0A2V5MBZ3-F1
#
_entry.id   AF-A0A2V5MBZ3-F1
#
_cell.length_a   1.000
_cell.length_b   1.000
_cell.length_c   1.000
_cell.angle_alpha   90.00
_cell.angle_beta   90.00
_cell.angle_gamma   90.00
#
_symmetry.space_group_name_H-M   'P 1'
#
loop_
_entity.id
_entity.type
_entity.pdbx_description
1 polymer ?
#
loop_
_entity_poly.entity_id
_entity_poly.type
_entity_poly.pdbx_seq_one_letter_code
_entity_poly.pdbx_strand_id
1 'polypeptide(L)' 'KLKHWRSPTARKVEKLVADLIALADRETQPGQLRHKSKSWKRDSFFADKRVFRGKTPKDLAANHDRYLYGRNG' A
#
# COMPACT_ATOMS: atom_id res chain seq x y z
N LYS A 1 27.37 37.67 22.40
CA LYS A 1 28.08 36.90 21.34
C LYS A 1 27.45 35.51 21.24
N LEU A 2 26.41 35.32 20.43
CA LEU A 2 25.79 34.00 20.17
C LEU A 2 26.60 33.29 19.08
N LYS A 3 27.69 32.60 19.45
CA LYS A 3 28.48 31.83 18.50
C LYS A 3 28.40 30.34 18.85
N HIS A 4 27.84 29.60 17.89
CA HIS A 4 27.89 28.15 17.73
C HIS A 4 27.05 27.30 18.70
N TRP A 5 25.73 27.31 18.49
CA TRP A 5 24.80 26.34 19.09
C TRP A 5 24.77 24.98 18.39
N ARG A 6 25.42 24.84 17.23
CA ARG A 6 25.47 23.57 16.50
C ARG A 6 26.78 22.86 16.81
N SER A 7 26.69 21.80 17.60
CA SER A 7 27.81 20.92 17.87
C SER A 7 28.31 20.29 16.57
N PRO A 8 29.61 19.94 16.46
CA PRO A 8 30.14 19.19 15.33
C PRO A 8 29.35 17.89 15.06
N THR A 9 28.75 17.31 16.11
CA THR A 9 27.86 16.15 16.05
C THR A 9 26.56 16.48 15.32
N ALA A 10 25.96 17.65 15.53
CA ALA A 10 24.74 18.07 14.85
C ALA A 10 24.93 18.12 13.33
N ARG A 11 26.08 18.63 12.85
CA ARG A 11 26.40 18.64 11.41
C ARG A 11 26.54 17.24 10.81
N LYS A 12 27.07 16.28 11.57
CA LYS A 12 27.18 14.88 11.12
C LYS A 12 25.79 14.25 10.99
N VAL A 13 24.92 14.48 11.97
CA VAL A 13 23.54 13.99 11.95
C VAL A 13 22.77 14.60 10.77
N GLU A 14 22.89 15.91 10.55
CA GLU A 14 22.26 16.59 9.41
C GLU A 14 22.70 15.99 8.07
N LYS A 15 23.99 15.69 7.93
CA LYS A 15 24.52 15.02 6.72
C LYS A 15 23.94 13.62 6.54
N LEU A 16 23.90 12.81 7.60
CA LEU A 16 23.33 11.45 7.54
C LEU A 16 21.84 11.47 7.18
N VAL A 17 21.08 12.43 7.72
CA VAL A 17 19.66 12.60 7.40
C VAL A 17 19.47 13.00 5.94
N ALA A 18 20.28 13.94 5.43
CA ALA A 18 20.24 14.33 4.03
C ALA A 18 20.58 13.17 3.09
N ASP A 19 21.58 12.36 3.44
CA ASP A 19 21.97 11.17 2.66
C ASP A 19 20.84 10.11 2.65
N LEU A 20 20.16 9.91 3.79
CA LEU A 20 18.99 9.00 3.89
C LEU A 20 17.80 9.48 3.04
N ILE A 21 17.50 10.77 3.06
CA ILE A 21 16.42 11.34 2.24
C ILE A 21 16.75 11.17 0.75
N ALA A 22 17.99 11.47 0.34
CA ALA A 22 18.41 11.30 -1.04
C ALA A 22 18.36 9.83 -1.53
N LEU A 23 18.67 8.88 -0.64
CA LEU A 23 18.53 7.45 -0.91
C LEU A 23 17.05 7.06 -1.04
N ALA A 24 16.21 7.50 -0.12
CA ALA A 24 14.77 7.24 -0.16
C ALA A 24 14.16 7.81 -1.45
N ASP A 25 14.47 9.06 -1.82
CA ASP A 25 13.98 9.69 -3.04
C ASP A 25 14.42 8.95 -4.31
N ARG A 26 15.61 8.35 -4.31
CA ARG A 26 16.11 7.51 -5.40
C ARG A 26 15.37 6.17 -5.49
N GLU A 27 15.01 5.58 -4.36
CA GLU A 27 14.20 4.35 -4.31
C GLU A 27 12.73 4.60 -4.64
N THR A 28 12.19 5.76 -4.24
CA THR A 28 10.81 6.16 -4.53
C THR A 28 10.65 6.87 -5.85
N GLN A 29 11.72 7.11 -6.61
CA GLN A 29 11.61 7.67 -7.95
C GLN A 29 10.64 6.79 -8.75
N PRO A 30 9.55 7.35 -9.30
CA PRO A 30 8.58 6.62 -10.13
C PRO A 30 9.15 6.32 -11.53
N GLY A 31 10.46 6.09 -11.61
CA GLY A 31 11.20 5.69 -12.79
C GLY A 31 11.08 4.18 -13.00
N GLN A 32 10.02 3.78 -13.70
CA GLN A 32 9.87 2.45 -14.27
C GLN A 32 9.91 1.28 -13.28
N LEU A 33 8.95 1.26 -12.35
CA LEU A 33 8.23 -0.01 -12.19
C LEU A 33 7.53 -0.26 -13.53
N ARG A 34 8.24 -0.89 -14.48
CA ARG A 34 7.62 -1.73 -15.50
C ARG A 34 6.94 -2.86 -14.74
N HIS A 35 5.84 -2.54 -14.07
CA HIS A 35 4.78 -3.49 -13.90
C HIS A 35 4.45 -3.90 -15.32
N LYS A 36 5.02 -5.04 -15.75
CA LYS A 36 4.33 -5.88 -16.73
C LYS A 36 2.94 -5.98 -16.14
N SER A 37 2.00 -5.25 -16.72
CA SER A 37 0.59 -5.46 -16.48
C SER A 37 0.36 -6.91 -16.86
N LYS A 38 0.54 -7.81 -15.88
CA LYS A 38 0.04 -9.16 -16.01
C LYS A 38 -1.42 -8.93 -16.30
N SER A 39 -1.80 -9.23 -17.54
CA SER A 39 -3.15 -9.11 -18.04
C SER A 39 -4.09 -9.61 -16.95
N TRP A 40 -4.76 -8.69 -16.26
CA TRP A 40 -5.72 -8.99 -15.18
C TRP A 40 -6.77 -10.00 -15.68
N LYS A 41 -7.01 -10.00 -16.99
CA LYS A 41 -7.87 -10.93 -17.72
C LYS A 41 -7.48 -12.41 -17.65
N ARG A 42 -6.26 -12.78 -17.22
CA ARG A 42 -5.80 -14.19 -17.23
C ARG A 42 -5.69 -14.82 -15.85
N ASP A 43 -5.82 -14.06 -14.77
CA ASP A 43 -5.82 -14.68 -13.46
C ASP A 43 -7.23 -15.20 -13.16
N SER A 44 -7.45 -16.50 -13.32
CA SER A 44 -8.75 -17.12 -13.06
C SER A 44 -9.24 -16.88 -11.62
N PHE A 45 -8.33 -16.58 -10.69
CA PHE A 45 -8.66 -16.25 -9.31
C PHE A 45 -9.25 -14.83 -9.17
N PHE A 46 -8.76 -13.87 -9.95
CA PHE A 46 -9.26 -12.47 -9.98
C PHE A 46 -10.15 -12.17 -11.18
N ALA A 47 -10.57 -13.20 -11.90
CA ALA A 47 -11.60 -13.12 -12.93
C ALA A 47 -12.97 -12.99 -12.28
N ASP A 48 -13.14 -11.98 -11.42
CA ASP A 48 -14.41 -11.67 -10.78
C ASP A 48 -15.48 -11.55 -11.86
N LYS A 49 -16.55 -12.33 -11.69
CA LYS A 49 -17.71 -12.20 -12.55
C LYS A 49 -18.30 -10.83 -12.27
N ARG A 50 -18.25 -9.96 -13.28
CA ARG A 50 -18.79 -8.58 -13.27
C ARG A 50 -20.26 -8.49 -12.85
N VAL A 51 -20.97 -9.62 -12.83
CA VAL A 51 -22.37 -9.73 -12.40
C VAL A 51 -22.56 -11.04 -11.66
N PHE A 52 -22.99 -10.97 -10.40
CA PHE A 52 -23.50 -12.12 -9.67
C PHE A 52 -24.91 -12.40 -10.17
N ARG A 53 -25.17 -13.60 -10.72
CA ARG A 53 -26.53 -14.00 -11.12
C ARG A 53 -27.35 -14.29 -9.87
N GLY A 54 -28.21 -13.36 -9.47
CA GLY A 54 -29.12 -13.52 -8.33
C GLY A 54 -29.64 -12.19 -7.83
N LYS A 55 -30.67 -12.23 -6.99
CA LYS A 55 -31.09 -11.06 -6.19
C LYS A 55 -30.27 -11.03 -4.92
N THR A 56 -29.70 -9.88 -4.58
CA THR A 56 -29.06 -9.66 -3.27
C THR A 56 -30.09 -9.90 -2.17
N PRO A 57 -29.83 -10.78 -1.19
CA PRO A 57 -30.72 -10.98 -0.05
C PRO A 57 -30.94 -9.65 0.69
N LYS A 58 -32.17 -9.37 1.11
CA LYS A 58 -32.52 -8.12 1.82
C LYS A 58 -31.82 -8.00 3.17
N ASP A 59 -31.49 -9.14 3.77
CA ASP A 59 -30.86 -9.29 5.06
C ASP A 59 -29.33 -9.44 4.96
N LEU A 60 -28.73 -9.29 3.77
CA LEU A 60 -27.28 -9.44 3.58
C LEU A 60 -26.48 -8.54 4.53
N ALA A 61 -26.92 -7.31 4.75
CA ALA A 61 -26.23 -6.38 5.65
C ALA A 61 -26.26 -6.86 7.11
N ALA A 62 -27.40 -7.40 7.56
CA ALA A 62 -27.58 -7.88 8.93
C ALA A 62 -26.90 -9.23 9.17
N ASN A 63 -26.78 -10.06 8.13
CA ASN A 63 -26.28 -11.44 8.22
C ASN A 63 -24.98 -11.65 7.44
N HIS A 64 -24.17 -10.60 7.23
CA HIS A 64 -22.97 -10.66 6.38
C HIS A 64 -22.01 -11.76 6.82
N ASP A 65 -21.78 -11.92 8.12
CA ASP A 65 -20.92 -12.98 8.68
C ASP A 65 -21.39 -14.37 8.31
N ARG A 66 -22.71 -14.62 8.34
CA ARG A 66 -23.30 -15.89 7.95
C ARG A 66 -23.05 -16.21 6.48
N TYR A 67 -23.03 -15.19 5.61
CA TYR A 67 -22.77 -15.35 4.18
C TYR A 67 -21.27 -15.48 3.87
N LEU A 68 -20.40 -14.85 4.66
CA LEU A 68 -18.95 -14.90 4.46
C LEU A 68 -18.29 -16.14 5.09
N TYR A 69 -18.74 -16.54 6.28
CA TYR A 69 -18.08 -17.57 7.09
C TYR A 69 -18.93 -18.84 7.27
N GLY A 70 -20.18 -18.85 6.80
CA GLY A 70 -21.09 -19.98 6.96
C GLY A 70 -21.56 -20.16 8.42
N ARG A 71 -22.16 -21.31 8.73
CA ARG A 71 -22.78 -21.60 10.04
C ARG A 71 -21.83 -22.30 11.04
N ASN A 72 -20.51 -22.21 10.82
CA ASN A 72 -19.50 -22.91 11.62
C ASN A 72 -18.52 -21.95 12.32
N GLY A 73 -18.95 -20.72 12.64
CA GLY A 73 -18.19 -19.77 13.46
C GLY A 73 -18.46 -19.98 14.94
#